data_AF-A0A284RLA5-F1
#
_entry.id   AF-A0A284RLA5-F1
#
_cell.length_a   1.000
_cell.length_b   1.000
_cell.length_c   1.000
_cell.angle_alpha   90.00
_cell.angle_beta   90.00
_cell.angle_gamma   90.00
#
_symmetry.space_group_name_H-M   'P 1'
#
loop_
_entity.id
_entity.type
_entity.pdbx_description
1 polymer ?
#
loop_
_entity_poly.entity_id
_entity_poly.type
_entity_poly.pdbx_seq_one_letter_code
_entity_poly.pdbx_strand_id
1 'polypeptide(L)'
;MFSEDAKPKSDICPTTRLQGGFVMDSATAIDWVSRIRGRRLTMEHITLVWETIEDKVQEFGSRFSLVGPVPYAEFMVVTRRLTFRSGYLGMDPKEIPRFHEAEKERIARELLKDEGLGHLEFATRLD
;
A
#
# COMPACT_ATOMS: atom_id res chain seq x y z
N MET A 1 44.48 -8.67 -24.32
CA MET A 1 43.38 -9.65 -24.20
C MET A 1 42.43 -9.06 -23.17
N PHE A 2 41.43 -8.31 -23.63
CA PHE A 2 40.42 -7.70 -22.77
C PHE A 2 39.30 -8.72 -22.62
N SER A 3 39.09 -9.21 -21.40
CA SER A 3 37.85 -9.92 -21.06
C SER A 3 36.78 -8.87 -20.81
N GLU A 4 35.95 -8.66 -21.83
CA GLU A 4 34.65 -8.05 -21.73
C GLU A 4 33.68 -8.97 -20.96
N ASP A 5 32.66 -8.34 -20.37
CA ASP A 5 31.44 -8.94 -19.81
C ASP A 5 31.51 -9.62 -18.42
N ALA A 6 31.90 -8.84 -17.42
CA ALA A 6 31.14 -8.85 -16.17
C ALA A 6 30.39 -7.53 -16.05
N LYS A 7 29.13 -7.49 -16.51
CA LYS A 7 28.20 -6.40 -16.16
C LYS A 7 28.31 -6.16 -14.64
N PRO A 8 28.50 -4.92 -14.17
CA PRO A 8 28.34 -4.67 -12.75
C PRO A 8 26.94 -5.15 -12.36
N LYS A 9 26.83 -5.94 -11.28
CA LYS A 9 25.54 -6.27 -10.65
C LYS A 9 24.93 -4.94 -10.21
N SER A 10 24.17 -4.34 -11.12
CA SER A 10 23.55 -3.03 -11.02
C SER A 10 22.59 -3.00 -9.83
N ASP A 11 22.84 -2.09 -8.89
CA ASP A 11 21.84 -1.33 -8.13
C ASP A 11 20.53 -2.05 -7.80
N ILE A 12 20.60 -3.24 -7.19
CA ILE A 12 19.41 -3.89 -6.65
C ILE A 12 19.10 -3.19 -5.32
N CYS A 13 18.17 -2.22 -5.35
CA CYS A 13 17.66 -1.60 -4.13
C CYS A 13 16.91 -2.67 -3.31
N PRO A 14 17.37 -2.98 -2.08
CA PRO A 14 16.69 -3.95 -1.24
C PRO A 14 15.34 -3.40 -0.81
N THR A 15 14.31 -4.24 -0.92
CA THR A 15 12.91 -3.91 -0.62
C THR A 15 12.43 -4.97 0.34
N THR A 16 12.71 -4.78 1.63
CA THR A 16 12.68 -5.87 2.62
C THR A 16 11.40 -5.93 3.43
N ARG A 17 10.42 -5.06 3.16
CA ARG A 17 9.15 -5.05 3.89
C ARG A 17 8.03 -5.58 3.00
N LEU A 18 7.33 -6.60 3.48
CA LEU A 18 6.08 -7.07 2.91
C LEU A 18 4.93 -6.40 3.65
N GLN A 19 4.04 -5.77 2.90
CA GLN A 19 2.82 -5.16 3.40
C GLN A 19 1.60 -5.92 2.84
N GLY A 20 0.65 -6.26 3.72
CA GLY A 20 -0.64 -6.82 3.35
C GLY A 20 -1.75 -5.87 3.77
N GLY A 21 -2.70 -5.63 2.87
CA GLY A 21 -3.74 -4.63 3.11
C GLY A 21 -4.65 -4.40 1.92
N PHE A 22 -5.55 -3.43 2.07
CA PHE A 22 -6.51 -3.04 1.04
C PHE A 22 -5.96 -1.90 0.21
N VAL A 23 -5.85 -2.10 -1.10
CA VAL A 23 -5.26 -1.13 -2.03
C VAL A 23 -6.34 -0.22 -2.59
N MET A 24 -6.04 1.08 -2.66
CA MET A 24 -6.87 2.07 -3.33
C MET A 24 -6.01 3.03 -4.15
N ASP A 25 -6.60 3.61 -5.20
CA ASP A 25 -5.96 4.69 -5.94
C ASP A 25 -6.13 6.05 -5.25
N SER A 26 -5.40 7.06 -5.74
CA SER A 26 -5.49 8.43 -5.22
C SER A 26 -6.88 9.04 -5.35
N ALA A 27 -7.61 8.75 -6.43
CA ALA A 27 -8.95 9.29 -6.65
C ALA A 27 -9.91 8.79 -5.57
N THR A 28 -9.83 7.49 -5.24
CA THR A 28 -10.62 6.84 -4.19
C THR A 28 -10.26 7.37 -2.82
N ALA A 29 -8.97 7.57 -2.52
CA ALA A 29 -8.52 8.18 -1.28
C ALA A 29 -9.04 9.62 -1.12
N ILE A 30 -8.94 10.44 -2.17
CA ILE A 30 -9.44 11.81 -2.20
C ILE A 30 -10.96 11.85 -2.04
N ASP A 31 -11.69 10.99 -2.73
CA ASP A 31 -13.15 10.91 -2.62
C ASP A 31 -13.58 10.52 -1.20
N TRP A 32 -12.94 9.50 -0.63
CA TRP A 32 -13.21 9.07 0.75
C TRP A 32 -13.01 10.21 1.75
N VAL A 33 -11.89 10.92 1.70
CA VAL A 33 -11.64 12.04 2.62
C VAL A 33 -12.57 13.22 2.34
N SER A 34 -12.93 13.46 1.07
CA SER A 34 -13.92 14.48 0.72
C SER A 34 -15.27 14.21 1.40
N ARG A 35 -15.69 12.94 1.45
CA ARG A 35 -16.90 12.49 2.17
C ARG A 35 -16.77 12.70 3.67
N ILE A 36 -15.65 12.31 4.29
CA ILE A 36 -15.39 12.51 5.73
C ILE A 36 -15.46 14.00 6.10
N ARG A 37 -14.88 14.87 5.29
CA ARG A 37 -14.74 16.31 5.59
C ARG A 37 -15.94 17.14 5.13
N GLY A 38 -16.89 16.56 4.37
CA GLY A 38 -18.03 17.28 3.81
C GLY A 38 -17.66 18.37 2.79
N ARG A 39 -16.48 18.29 2.16
CA ARG A 39 -16.02 19.22 1.13
C ARG A 39 -15.23 18.51 0.05
N ARG A 40 -15.27 19.02 -1.18
CA ARG A 40 -14.49 18.48 -2.28
C ARG A 40 -13.00 18.76 -2.09
N LEU A 41 -12.18 17.71 -2.03
CA LEU A 41 -10.72 17.80 -2.04
C LEU A 41 -10.16 17.48 -3.43
N THR A 42 -8.88 17.78 -3.61
CA THR A 42 -8.11 17.58 -4.84
C THR A 42 -6.72 17.10 -4.49
N MET A 43 -5.92 16.75 -5.50
CA MET A 43 -4.53 16.31 -5.33
C MET A 43 -3.63 17.35 -4.62
N GLU A 44 -3.97 18.64 -4.72
CA GLU A 44 -3.26 19.71 -3.99
C GLU A 44 -3.36 19.56 -2.46
N HIS A 45 -4.36 18.81 -2.00
CA HIS A 45 -4.61 18.56 -0.58
C HIS A 45 -4.09 17.19 -0.12
N ILE A 46 -3.16 16.57 -0.87
CA ILE A 46 -2.76 15.18 -0.63
C ILE A 46 -2.21 14.93 0.79
N THR A 47 -1.52 15.90 1.39
CA THR A 47 -1.07 15.81 2.79
C THR A 47 -2.24 15.72 3.76
N LEU A 48 -3.28 16.52 3.56
CA LEU A 48 -4.50 16.46 4.39
C LEU A 48 -5.26 15.14 4.19
N VAL A 49 -5.29 14.64 2.95
CA VAL A 49 -5.88 13.34 2.62
C VAL A 49 -5.14 12.24 3.37
N TRP A 50 -3.81 12.25 3.32
CA TRP A 50 -2.97 11.31 4.04
C TRP A 50 -3.24 11.31 5.54
N GLU A 51 -3.16 12.49 6.18
CA GLU A 51 -3.37 12.63 7.63
C GLU A 51 -4.76 12.14 8.05
N THR A 52 -5.80 12.54 7.30
CA THR A 52 -7.17 12.13 7.63
C THR A 52 -7.36 10.62 7.51
N ILE A 53 -6.73 9.98 6.51
CA ILE A 53 -6.81 8.53 6.36
C ILE A 53 -6.00 7.83 7.45
N GLU A 54 -4.77 8.27 7.74
CA GLU A 54 -3.92 7.69 8.79
C GLU A 54 -4.66 7.70 10.14
N ASP A 55 -5.25 8.85 10.52
CA ASP A 55 -6.05 8.99 11.75
C ASP A 55 -7.22 7.99 11.76
N LYS A 56 -7.94 7.89 10.65
CA LYS A 56 -9.13 7.03 10.52
C LYS A 56 -8.77 5.54 10.59
N VAL A 57 -7.72 5.11 9.90
CA VAL A 57 -7.32 3.70 9.87
C VAL A 57 -6.61 3.27 11.16
N GLN A 58 -6.07 4.21 11.93
CA GLN A 58 -5.52 3.95 13.25
C GLN A 58 -6.60 3.49 14.24
N GLU A 59 -7.84 4.00 14.13
CA GLU A 59 -9.01 3.50 14.89
C GLU A 59 -9.28 2.01 14.61
N PHE A 60 -8.91 1.53 13.41
CA PHE A 60 -9.04 0.13 13.01
C PHE A 60 -7.82 -0.73 13.39
N GLY A 61 -6.84 -0.18 14.11
CA GLY A 61 -5.57 -0.84 14.39
C GLY A 61 -4.73 -1.12 13.13
N SER A 62 -4.94 -0.31 12.09
CA SER A 62 -4.27 -0.37 10.79
C SER A 62 -3.39 0.87 10.58
N ARG A 63 -2.65 0.91 9.48
CA ARG A 63 -1.82 2.07 9.08
C ARG A 63 -2.06 2.39 7.62
N PHE A 64 -1.69 3.59 7.19
CA PHE A 64 -1.67 3.96 5.79
C PHE A 64 -0.24 3.90 5.24
N SER A 65 -0.11 3.50 3.98
CA SER A 65 1.18 3.47 3.28
C SER A 65 1.02 3.84 1.82
N LEU A 66 2.02 4.49 1.26
CA LEU A 66 2.26 4.47 -0.18
C LEU A 66 2.72 3.07 -0.55
N VAL A 67 2.25 2.58 -1.68
CA VAL A 67 2.71 1.31 -2.24
C VAL A 67 2.98 1.48 -3.73
N GLY A 68 3.93 0.71 -4.25
CA GLY A 68 4.29 0.73 -5.67
C GLY A 68 5.32 1.79 -6.04
N PRO A 69 5.77 1.77 -7.31
CA PRO A 69 6.92 2.54 -7.77
C PRO A 69 6.62 4.02 -8.06
N VAL A 70 5.35 4.38 -8.22
CA VAL A 70 4.93 5.74 -8.56
C VAL A 70 4.37 6.42 -7.31
N PRO A 71 4.98 7.52 -6.83
CA PRO A 71 4.49 8.26 -5.69
C PRO A 71 3.03 8.68 -5.87
N TYR A 72 2.21 8.44 -4.84
CA TYR A 72 0.80 8.80 -4.78
C TYR A 72 -0.10 8.16 -5.86
N ALA A 73 0.35 7.13 -6.57
CA ALA A 73 -0.50 6.39 -7.49
C ALA A 73 -1.39 5.38 -6.74
N GLU A 74 -0.76 4.57 -5.87
CA GLU A 74 -1.45 3.58 -5.05
C GLU A 74 -1.18 3.85 -3.56
N PHE A 75 -2.24 3.66 -2.78
CA PHE A 75 -2.21 3.67 -1.34
C PHE A 75 -2.69 2.33 -0.79
N MET A 76 -2.27 1.99 0.43
CA MET A 76 -2.71 0.79 1.10
C MET A 76 -3.12 1.09 2.54
N VAL A 77 -4.31 0.60 2.93
CA VAL A 77 -4.66 0.40 4.34
C VAL A 77 -4.01 -0.90 4.79
N VAL A 78 -2.88 -0.78 5.47
CA VAL A 78 -2.02 -1.89 5.87
C VAL A 78 -2.56 -2.53 7.14
N THR A 79 -2.97 -3.79 7.03
CA THR A 79 -3.42 -4.62 8.17
C THR A 79 -2.28 -5.49 8.71
N ARG A 80 -1.31 -5.83 7.86
CA ARG A 80 -0.20 -6.76 8.18
C ARG A 80 1.13 -6.30 7.60
N ARG A 81 2.20 -6.53 8.36
CA ARG A 81 3.59 -6.31 7.93
C ARG A 81 4.46 -7.49 8.29
N LEU A 82 5.41 -7.83 7.43
CA LEU A 82 6.44 -8.83 7.67
C LEU A 82 7.77 -8.35 7.07
N THR A 83 8.88 -8.70 7.70
CA THR A 83 10.19 -8.54 7.08
C THR A 83 10.46 -9.70 6.14
N PHE A 84 10.76 -9.39 4.88
CA PHE A 84 11.16 -10.31 3.83
C PHE A 84 12.55 -9.95 3.32
N ARG A 85 13.58 -10.50 3.95
CA ARG A 85 14.99 -10.12 3.73
C ARG A 85 15.49 -10.40 2.31
N SER A 86 14.84 -11.28 1.57
CA SER A 86 15.15 -11.62 0.18
C SER A 86 14.47 -10.72 -0.85
N GLY A 87 13.65 -9.76 -0.43
CA GLY A 87 12.93 -8.87 -1.34
C GLY A 87 13.82 -7.80 -1.97
N TYR A 88 13.53 -7.47 -3.22
CA TYR A 88 14.19 -6.42 -3.97
C TYR A 88 13.27 -5.80 -5.03
N LEU A 89 13.58 -4.57 -5.43
CA LEU A 89 12.80 -3.84 -6.44
C LEU A 89 12.81 -4.61 -7.78
N GLY A 90 11.62 -4.84 -8.34
CA GLY A 90 11.46 -5.56 -9.61
C GLY A 90 11.50 -7.09 -9.49
N MET A 91 11.51 -7.64 -8.27
CA MET A 91 11.31 -9.08 -8.03
C MET A 91 10.02 -9.57 -8.72
N ASP A 92 10.06 -10.78 -9.30
CA ASP A 92 8.88 -11.40 -9.91
C ASP A 92 7.74 -11.49 -8.87
N PRO A 93 6.55 -10.93 -9.13
CA PRO A 93 5.40 -11.02 -8.24
C PRO A 93 4.98 -12.45 -7.84
N LYS A 94 5.43 -13.48 -8.56
CA LYS A 94 5.22 -14.89 -8.21
C LYS A 94 6.15 -15.39 -7.10
N GLU A 95 7.32 -14.79 -6.95
CA GLU A 95 8.29 -15.12 -5.90
C GLU A 95 7.98 -14.41 -4.58
N ILE A 96 7.16 -13.35 -4.63
CA ILE A 96 6.72 -12.59 -3.47
C ILE A 96 5.68 -13.42 -2.69
N PRO A 97 5.94 -13.76 -1.42
CA PRO A 97 4.97 -14.42 -0.57
C PRO A 97 3.68 -13.60 -0.47
N ARG A 98 2.52 -14.25 -0.60
CA ARG A 98 1.21 -13.58 -0.54
C ARG A 98 0.58 -13.77 0.83
N PHE A 99 0.04 -12.69 1.37
CA PHE A 99 -0.91 -12.78 2.46
C PHE A 99 -2.28 -13.21 1.96
N HIS A 100 -3.01 -13.90 2.82
CA HIS A 100 -4.43 -14.20 2.62
C HIS A 100 -5.22 -13.53 3.75
N GLU A 101 -6.43 -13.08 3.44
CA GLU A 101 -7.32 -12.47 4.43
C GLU A 101 -7.62 -13.47 5.56
N ALA A 102 -7.32 -13.07 6.79
CA ALA A 102 -7.68 -13.78 8.00
C ALA A 102 -8.70 -12.95 8.79
N GLU A 103 -8.93 -13.32 10.06
CA GLU A 103 -9.95 -12.68 10.90
C GLU A 103 -9.75 -11.16 11.03
N LYS A 104 -8.51 -10.72 11.23
CA LYS A 104 -8.18 -9.29 11.35
C LYS A 104 -8.54 -8.53 10.06
N GLU A 105 -8.21 -9.09 8.91
CA GLU A 105 -8.51 -8.50 7.60
C GLU A 105 -10.02 -8.45 7.34
N ARG A 106 -10.78 -9.46 7.77
CA ARG A 106 -12.24 -9.45 7.65
C ARG A 106 -12.87 -8.35 8.48
N ILE A 107 -12.40 -8.12 9.71
CA ILE A 107 -12.86 -7.01 10.55
C ILE A 107 -12.56 -5.68 9.87
N ALA A 108 -11.33 -5.51 9.37
CA ALA A 108 -10.95 -4.29 8.64
C ALA A 108 -11.79 -4.09 7.36
N ARG A 109 -12.15 -5.16 6.65
CA ARG A 109 -13.02 -5.11 5.47
C ARG A 109 -14.42 -4.60 5.81
N GLU A 110 -15.04 -5.08 6.89
CA GLU A 110 -16.36 -4.60 7.28
C GLU A 110 -16.31 -3.11 7.70
N LEU A 111 -15.27 -2.69 8.42
CA LEU A 111 -15.07 -1.27 8.77
C LEU A 111 -14.89 -0.39 7.51
N LEU A 112 -14.12 -0.87 6.53
CA LEU A 112 -13.97 -0.18 5.25
C LEU A 112 -15.26 -0.16 4.44
N LYS A 113 -16.09 -1.20 4.54
CA LYS A 113 -17.38 -1.28 3.86
C LYS A 113 -18.35 -0.23 4.41
N ASP A 114 -18.38 0.00 5.71
CA ASP A 114 -19.16 1.08 6.35
C ASP A 114 -18.73 2.46 5.84
N GLU A 115 -17.47 2.60 5.44
CA GLU A 115 -16.88 3.79 4.82
C GLU A 115 -17.10 3.85 3.28
N GLY A 116 -17.85 2.91 2.70
CA GLY A 116 -18.11 2.82 1.25
C GLY A 116 -16.94 2.25 0.43
N LEU A 117 -15.94 1.66 1.09
CA LEU A 117 -14.73 1.08 0.51
C LEU A 117 -14.75 -0.44 0.47
N GLY A 118 -15.94 -1.06 0.50
CA GLY A 118 -16.08 -2.52 0.48
C GLY A 118 -15.56 -3.19 -0.81
N HIS A 119 -15.37 -2.41 -1.87
CA HIS A 119 -14.88 -2.87 -3.17
C HIS A 119 -13.35 -3.01 -3.24
N LEU A 120 -12.61 -2.55 -2.22
CA LEU A 120 -11.15 -2.62 -2.25
C LEU A 120 -10.66 -4.07 -2.21
N GLU A 121 -9.63 -4.33 -3.02
CA GLU A 121 -8.98 -5.63 -3.10
C GLU A 121 -7.91 -5.75 -2.01
N PHE A 122 -7.85 -6.92 -1.36
CA PHE A 122 -6.76 -7.25 -0.47
C PHE A 122 -5.55 -7.71 -1.29
N ALA A 123 -4.42 -7.04 -1.12
CA ALA A 123 -3.21 -7.33 -1.86
C ALA A 123 -1.99 -7.38 -0.95
N THR A 124 -0.93 -7.99 -1.47
CA THR A 124 0.40 -7.94 -0.90
C THR A 124 1.31 -7.08 -1.77
N ARG A 125 2.07 -6.17 -1.15
CA ARG A 125 3.01 -5.28 -1.82
C ARG A 125 4.37 -5.36 -1.11
N LEU A 126 5.43 -5.27 -1.91
CA LEU A 126 6.80 -5.18 -1.44
C LEU A 126 7.18 -3.69 -1.37
N ASP A 127 7.71 -3.28 -0.23
CA ASP A 127 8.05 -1.92 0.19
C ASP A 127 9.48 -1.82 0.75
#